data_AF-A0AAN4ZKN8-F1
#
_entry.id   AF-A0AAN4ZKN8-F1
#
_cell.length_a   1.000
_cell.length_b   1.000
_cell.length_c   1.000
_cell.angle_alpha   90.00
_cell.angle_beta   90.00
_cell.angle_gamma   90.00
#
_symmetry.space_group_name_H-M   'P 1'
#
loop_
_entity.id
_entity.type
_entity.pdbx_description
1 polymer ?
#
loop_
_entity_poly.entity_id
_entity_poly.type
_entity_poly.pdbx_seq_one_letter_code
_entity_poly.pdbx_strand_id
1 'polypeptide(L)'
;IKMHDSRYSLIVAIVLGIAHMCMFVGYDTGSFIGESVLHSVHDRRPAEMDEDAGYYGQAIVNAFNMLGHIIAPAVLCIINAKWSMFIGSVFFTLSFASSILMNELVVYVSSAFLGLLYAVFSAGYSRYLTQISTEATIAKNNRLEWSITNLSTLFGSFLYIPATLMELKSSEPSIYREYSDTQIRIIYGAFAVIGIISNVIFGFLPNRSVEGSIASERSVQEKGGKASKMVGSVKLTLLSFFDPLVLQLSPHFIYVGWQNSVWLSIYPTTLQFTESLSQNVLVIAYYGITFSAGSFIMGTLTGPLSRRFARFGQTPCLALAGGLQLICGILIFLSTPNLSTIEPNDD
;
A
#
# COMPACT_ATOMS: atom_id res chain seq x y z
N ILE A 1 31.03 -20.06 -1.47
CA ILE A 1 30.28 -20.80 -0.43
C ILE A 1 28.80 -20.70 -0.76
N LYS A 2 28.16 -21.78 -1.19
CA LYS A 2 26.73 -21.79 -1.56
C LYS A 2 25.92 -21.73 -0.24
N MET A 3 25.25 -20.61 0.02
CA MET A 3 24.44 -20.46 1.23
C MET A 3 23.27 -21.45 1.20
N HIS A 4 23.06 -22.14 2.32
CA HIS A 4 21.96 -23.09 2.50
C HIS A 4 20.60 -22.41 2.25
N ASP A 5 19.72 -23.06 1.51
CA ASP A 5 18.50 -22.48 0.95
C ASP A 5 17.57 -21.90 2.01
N SER A 6 17.47 -22.53 3.19
CA SER A 6 16.71 -21.99 4.33
C SER A 6 17.23 -20.64 4.82
N ARG A 7 18.55 -20.45 4.89
CA ARG A 7 19.17 -19.17 5.33
C ARG A 7 19.05 -18.12 4.23
N TYR A 8 19.26 -18.52 2.98
CA TYR A 8 19.08 -17.65 1.82
C TYR A 8 17.65 -17.11 1.74
N SER A 9 16.66 -18.00 1.81
CA SER A 9 15.23 -17.67 1.79
C SER A 9 14.85 -16.65 2.87
N LEU A 10 15.32 -16.86 4.11
CA LEU A 10 15.07 -15.95 5.22
C LEU A 10 15.69 -14.56 5.00
N ILE A 11 16.97 -14.51 4.60
CA ILE A 11 17.67 -13.24 4.37
C ILE A 11 16.99 -12.48 3.22
N VAL A 12 16.64 -13.15 2.14
CA VAL A 12 15.97 -12.52 1.00
C VAL A 12 14.57 -12.04 1.40
N ALA A 13 13.82 -12.78 2.21
CA ALA A 13 12.52 -12.32 2.72
C ALA A 13 12.65 -11.05 3.58
N ILE A 14 13.70 -10.94 4.40
CA ILE A 14 13.97 -9.73 5.19
C ILE A 14 14.32 -8.55 4.28
N VAL A 15 15.24 -8.75 3.33
CA VAL A 15 15.64 -7.70 2.38
C VAL A 15 14.45 -7.26 1.52
N LEU A 16 13.61 -8.21 1.09
CA LEU A 16 12.38 -7.94 0.36
C LEU A 16 11.43 -7.07 1.18
N GLY A 17 11.20 -7.42 2.46
CA GLY A 17 10.36 -6.64 3.36
C GLY A 17 10.91 -5.24 3.61
N ILE A 18 12.24 -5.07 3.74
CA ILE A 18 12.85 -3.74 3.88
C ILE A 18 12.64 -2.90 2.60
N ALA A 19 12.81 -3.49 1.42
CA ALA A 19 12.57 -2.79 0.15
C ALA A 19 11.10 -2.36 0.01
N HIS A 20 10.18 -3.27 0.34
CA HIS A 20 8.75 -3.03 0.30
C HIS A 20 8.33 -1.97 1.31
N MET A 21 8.83 -2.06 2.55
CA MET A 21 8.65 -1.04 3.60
C MET A 21 9.08 0.34 3.09
N CYS A 22 10.31 0.49 2.56
CA CYS A 22 10.79 1.77 2.02
C CYS A 22 9.87 2.33 0.92
N MET A 23 9.32 1.47 0.05
CA MET A 23 8.38 1.90 -0.99
C MET A 23 7.05 2.38 -0.38
N PHE A 24 6.53 1.63 0.60
CA PHE A 24 5.22 1.88 1.22
C PHE A 24 5.22 3.06 2.19
N VAL A 25 6.37 3.44 2.75
CA VAL A 25 6.49 4.66 3.60
C VAL A 25 5.84 5.87 2.93
N GLY A 26 6.19 6.10 1.66
CA GLY A 26 5.64 7.22 0.89
C GLY A 26 4.20 6.99 0.43
N TYR A 27 3.81 5.75 0.13
CA TYR A 27 2.47 5.42 -0.34
C TYR A 27 1.44 5.54 0.78
N ASP A 28 1.66 4.91 1.93
CA ASP A 28 0.72 4.91 3.04
C ASP A 28 0.57 6.32 3.61
N THR A 29 1.69 6.99 3.89
CA THR A 29 1.67 8.34 4.47
C THR A 29 1.17 9.37 3.45
N GLY A 30 1.55 9.22 2.18
CA GLY A 30 1.03 10.05 1.09
C GLY A 30 -0.46 9.88 0.88
N SER A 31 -1.02 8.69 1.14
CA SER A 31 -2.47 8.44 1.10
C SER A 31 -3.18 9.11 2.28
N PHE A 32 -2.59 9.09 3.48
CA PHE A 32 -3.16 9.73 4.67
C PHE A 32 -3.33 11.24 4.54
N ILE A 33 -2.42 11.90 3.82
CA ILE A 33 -2.40 13.36 3.65
C ILE A 33 -2.80 13.80 2.25
N GLY A 34 -3.09 12.87 1.33
CA GLY A 34 -3.22 13.18 -0.09
C GLY A 34 -4.34 14.18 -0.37
N GLU A 35 -5.50 13.96 0.26
CA GLU A 35 -6.66 14.84 0.13
C GLU A 35 -6.40 16.22 0.74
N SER A 36 -5.98 16.27 2.00
CA SER A 36 -5.74 17.53 2.71
C SER A 36 -4.64 18.38 2.07
N VAL A 37 -3.61 17.75 1.49
CA VAL A 37 -2.56 18.44 0.73
C VAL A 37 -3.11 19.05 -0.56
N LEU A 38 -3.90 18.31 -1.33
CA LEU A 38 -4.42 18.78 -2.61
C LEU A 38 -5.52 19.83 -2.42
N HIS A 39 -6.37 19.66 -1.41
CA HIS A 39 -7.33 20.69 -0.98
C HIS A 39 -6.60 22.00 -0.62
N SER A 40 -5.53 21.93 0.19
CA SER A 40 -4.70 23.12 0.50
C SER A 40 -4.09 23.80 -0.73
N VAL A 41 -3.91 23.07 -1.85
CA VAL A 41 -3.46 23.65 -3.12
C VAL A 41 -4.64 24.28 -3.86
N HIS A 42 -5.82 23.64 -3.86
CA HIS A 42 -7.06 24.20 -4.40
C HIS A 42 -7.39 25.56 -3.76
N ASP A 43 -7.38 25.67 -2.43
CA ASP A 43 -7.70 26.93 -1.73
C ASP A 43 -6.82 28.10 -2.17
N ARG A 44 -5.56 27.81 -2.52
CA ARG A 44 -4.59 28.82 -2.97
C ARG A 44 -4.63 29.04 -4.49
N ARG A 45 -5.01 28.02 -5.26
CA ARG A 45 -5.03 28.01 -6.74
C ARG A 45 -6.23 27.20 -7.27
N PRO A 46 -7.46 27.71 -7.15
CA PRO A 46 -8.67 26.95 -7.48
C PRO A 46 -8.85 26.69 -8.98
N ALA A 47 -8.12 27.42 -9.84
CA ALA A 47 -8.14 27.20 -11.28
C ALA A 47 -7.20 26.09 -11.77
N GLU A 48 -6.30 25.58 -10.91
CA GLU A 48 -5.25 24.61 -11.27
C GLU A 48 -5.47 23.22 -10.67
N MET A 49 -6.40 23.09 -9.72
CA MET A 49 -6.68 21.87 -8.97
C MET A 49 -8.17 21.82 -8.63
N ASP A 50 -8.79 20.64 -8.72
CA ASP A 50 -10.16 20.40 -8.25
C ASP A 50 -10.21 20.31 -6.70
N GLU A 51 -11.38 20.53 -6.11
CA GLU A 51 -11.61 20.50 -4.67
C GLU A 51 -11.35 19.11 -4.08
N ASP A 52 -11.84 18.06 -4.75
CA ASP A 52 -11.73 16.64 -4.31
C ASP A 52 -10.57 15.90 -5.02
N ALA A 53 -9.51 16.62 -5.40
CA ALA A 53 -8.49 16.06 -6.28
C ALA A 53 -7.74 14.85 -5.69
N GLY A 54 -7.63 14.72 -4.37
CA GLY A 54 -7.02 13.55 -3.73
C GLY A 54 -7.88 12.30 -3.85
N TYR A 55 -9.20 12.43 -3.66
CA TYR A 55 -10.16 11.35 -3.84
C TYR A 55 -10.23 10.90 -5.29
N TYR A 56 -10.26 11.84 -6.25
CA TYR A 56 -10.19 11.48 -7.67
C TYR A 56 -8.88 10.78 -8.01
N GLY A 57 -7.74 11.26 -7.49
CA GLY A 57 -6.45 10.60 -7.65
C GLY A 57 -6.47 9.16 -7.13
N GLN A 58 -6.97 8.94 -5.91
CA GLN A 58 -7.06 7.61 -5.30
C GLN A 58 -8.04 6.68 -6.05
N ALA A 59 -9.15 7.21 -6.54
CA ALA A 59 -10.11 6.48 -7.37
C ALA A 59 -9.47 6.02 -8.69
N ILE A 60 -8.69 6.90 -9.34
CA ILE A 60 -7.92 6.57 -10.55
C ILE A 60 -6.91 5.46 -10.25
N VAL A 61 -6.13 5.57 -9.16
CA VAL A 61 -5.18 4.52 -8.75
C VAL A 61 -5.91 3.18 -8.61
N ASN A 62 -7.03 3.15 -7.89
CA ASN A 62 -7.79 1.92 -7.66
C ASN A 62 -8.36 1.32 -8.96
N ALA A 63 -8.93 2.16 -9.84
CA ALA A 63 -9.48 1.72 -11.12
C ALA A 63 -8.40 1.14 -12.05
N PHE A 64 -7.26 1.83 -12.17
CA PHE A 64 -6.14 1.34 -12.98
C PHE A 64 -5.45 0.14 -12.34
N ASN A 65 -5.44 0.03 -11.01
CA ASN A 65 -4.95 -1.16 -10.32
C ASN A 65 -5.83 -2.39 -10.61
N MET A 66 -7.15 -2.24 -10.63
CA MET A 66 -8.05 -3.31 -11.08
C MET A 66 -7.73 -3.77 -12.51
N LEU A 67 -7.61 -2.84 -13.45
CA LEU A 67 -7.22 -3.15 -14.84
C LEU A 67 -5.84 -3.81 -14.91
N GLY A 68 -4.89 -3.30 -14.12
CA GLY A 68 -3.55 -3.82 -13.96
C GLY A 68 -3.55 -5.29 -13.53
N HIS A 69 -4.41 -5.69 -12.60
CA HIS A 69 -4.47 -7.07 -12.11
C HIS A 69 -4.96 -8.07 -13.16
N ILE A 70 -5.76 -7.64 -14.13
CA ILE A 70 -6.18 -8.48 -15.27
C ILE A 70 -5.00 -8.77 -16.20
N ILE A 71 -4.13 -7.78 -16.41
CA ILE A 71 -2.98 -7.89 -17.34
C ILE A 71 -1.69 -8.38 -16.68
N ALA A 72 -1.55 -8.23 -15.37
CA ALA A 72 -0.32 -8.53 -14.64
C ALA A 72 0.18 -9.99 -14.81
N PRO A 73 -0.68 -11.03 -14.84
CA PRO A 73 -0.26 -12.40 -15.13
C PRO A 73 0.40 -12.52 -16.50
N ALA A 74 -0.13 -11.82 -17.51
CA ALA A 74 0.40 -11.78 -18.86
C ALA A 74 1.79 -11.10 -18.90
N VAL A 75 1.95 -10.00 -18.17
CA VAL A 75 3.24 -9.29 -18.04
C VAL A 75 4.29 -10.21 -17.42
N LEU A 76 3.93 -11.01 -16.41
CA LEU A 76 4.82 -11.96 -15.74
C LEU A 76 5.21 -13.19 -16.58
N CYS A 77 4.57 -13.42 -17.74
CA CYS A 77 5.06 -14.38 -18.73
C CYS A 77 6.29 -13.85 -19.50
N ILE A 78 6.46 -12.54 -19.55
CA ILE A 78 7.50 -11.85 -20.33
C ILE A 78 8.63 -11.37 -19.41
N ILE A 79 8.26 -10.79 -18.27
CA ILE A 79 9.18 -10.14 -17.32
C ILE A 79 9.36 -11.04 -16.09
N ASN A 80 10.60 -11.17 -15.61
CA ASN A 80 10.89 -11.88 -14.37
C ASN A 80 10.33 -11.13 -13.16
N ALA A 81 9.91 -11.87 -12.13
CA ALA A 81 9.33 -11.32 -10.90
C ALA A 81 10.16 -10.18 -10.28
N LYS A 82 11.49 -10.32 -10.22
CA LYS A 82 12.41 -9.27 -9.78
C LYS A 82 12.22 -7.96 -10.54
N TRP A 83 12.25 -8.01 -11.86
CA TRP A 83 12.17 -6.82 -12.71
C TRP A 83 10.78 -6.20 -12.69
N SER A 84 9.73 -7.01 -12.55
CA SER A 84 8.37 -6.50 -12.33
C SER A 84 8.27 -5.68 -11.02
N MET A 85 8.88 -6.15 -9.94
CA MET A 85 8.95 -5.39 -8.67
C MET A 85 9.76 -4.10 -8.83
N PHE A 86 10.93 -4.16 -9.46
CA PHE A 86 11.77 -2.98 -9.70
C PHE A 86 11.06 -1.92 -10.56
N ILE A 87 10.40 -2.34 -11.65
CA ILE A 87 9.65 -1.42 -12.51
C ILE A 87 8.49 -0.79 -11.73
N GLY A 88 7.77 -1.60 -10.93
CA GLY A 88 6.73 -1.08 -10.05
C GLY A 88 7.25 -0.02 -9.08
N SER A 89 8.33 -0.30 -8.35
CA SER A 89 8.89 0.62 -7.36
C SER A 89 9.39 1.94 -7.96
N VAL A 90 9.93 1.90 -9.19
CA VAL A 90 10.32 3.11 -9.93
C VAL A 90 9.12 4.01 -10.17
N PHE A 91 7.96 3.46 -10.51
CA PHE A 91 6.76 4.25 -10.74
C PHE A 91 6.10 4.75 -9.46
N PHE A 92 6.22 4.03 -8.33
CA PHE A 92 5.92 4.60 -7.01
C PHE A 92 6.76 5.85 -6.75
N THR A 93 8.07 5.76 -6.99
CA THR A 93 9.00 6.88 -6.81
C THR A 93 8.69 8.05 -7.75
N LEU A 94 8.38 7.76 -9.02
CA LEU A 94 7.99 8.78 -10.00
C LEU A 94 6.68 9.46 -9.61
N SER A 95 5.74 8.71 -9.03
CA SER A 95 4.47 9.27 -8.55
C SER A 95 4.71 10.25 -7.41
N PHE A 96 5.56 9.91 -6.44
CA PHE A 96 5.94 10.87 -5.39
C PHE A 96 6.63 12.11 -5.96
N ALA A 97 7.53 11.94 -6.93
CA ALA A 97 8.18 13.07 -7.60
C ALA A 97 7.19 13.94 -8.40
N SER A 98 6.15 13.33 -8.97
CA SER A 98 5.12 14.03 -9.73
C SER A 98 4.23 14.92 -8.85
N SER A 99 3.92 14.48 -7.63
CA SER A 99 3.14 15.25 -6.65
C SER A 99 3.83 16.54 -6.19
N ILE A 100 5.16 16.63 -6.34
CA ILE A 100 5.95 17.86 -6.08
C ILE A 100 5.54 19.00 -7.03
N LEU A 101 5.10 18.67 -8.24
CA LEU A 101 4.73 19.64 -9.28
C LEU A 101 3.36 20.28 -9.04
N MET A 102 2.52 19.71 -8.15
CA MET A 102 1.21 20.26 -7.74
C MET A 102 0.31 20.63 -8.94
N ASN A 103 0.35 19.82 -10.00
CA ASN A 103 -0.48 20.02 -11.18
C ASN A 103 -1.47 18.86 -11.32
N GLU A 104 -2.75 19.17 -11.47
CA GLU A 104 -3.84 18.19 -11.53
C GLU A 104 -3.61 17.11 -12.59
N LEU A 105 -3.34 17.51 -13.84
CA LEU A 105 -3.11 16.56 -14.94
C LEU A 105 -1.94 15.63 -14.65
N VAL A 106 -0.84 16.16 -14.13
CA VAL A 106 0.35 15.38 -13.78
C VAL A 106 0.05 14.39 -12.67
N VAL A 107 -0.71 14.79 -11.65
CA VAL A 107 -1.13 13.94 -10.53
C VAL A 107 -2.07 12.83 -11.01
N TYR A 108 -3.03 13.12 -11.89
CA TYR A 108 -3.97 12.10 -12.40
C TYR A 108 -3.30 11.12 -13.35
N VAL A 109 -2.44 11.60 -14.24
CA VAL A 109 -1.67 10.74 -15.15
C VAL A 109 -0.72 9.85 -14.34
N SER A 110 -0.01 10.39 -13.35
CA SER A 110 0.87 9.58 -12.50
C SER A 110 0.09 8.57 -11.67
N SER A 111 -1.09 8.93 -11.16
CA SER A 111 -2.01 8.04 -10.45
C SER A 111 -2.47 6.85 -11.31
N ALA A 112 -2.78 7.08 -12.59
CA ALA A 112 -3.14 6.02 -13.53
C ALA A 112 -1.96 5.03 -13.75
N PHE A 113 -0.75 5.55 -13.96
CA PHE A 113 0.44 4.71 -14.10
C PHE A 113 0.81 3.98 -12.80
N LEU A 114 0.67 4.64 -11.65
CA LEU A 114 0.87 4.06 -10.34
C LEU A 114 -0.05 2.87 -10.13
N GLY A 115 -1.35 3.03 -10.38
CA GLY A 115 -2.32 1.95 -10.25
C GLY A 115 -1.96 0.74 -11.12
N LEU A 116 -1.71 0.97 -12.42
CA LEU A 116 -1.41 -0.11 -13.36
C LEU A 116 -0.13 -0.88 -12.97
N LEU A 117 0.93 -0.18 -12.56
CA LEU A 117 2.18 -0.83 -12.19
C LEU A 117 2.23 -1.31 -10.74
N TYR A 118 1.37 -0.81 -9.87
CA TYR A 118 1.16 -1.40 -8.55
C TYR A 118 0.59 -2.82 -8.67
N ALA A 119 -0.32 -3.06 -9.62
CA ALA A 119 -0.79 -4.42 -9.89
C ALA A 119 0.34 -5.34 -10.39
N VAL A 120 1.19 -4.82 -11.28
CA VAL A 120 2.37 -5.56 -11.80
C VAL A 120 3.39 -5.83 -10.69
N PHE A 121 3.62 -4.86 -9.80
CA PHE A 121 4.42 -5.03 -8.60
C PHE A 121 3.85 -6.13 -7.71
N SER A 122 2.56 -6.06 -7.38
CA SER A 122 1.89 -7.00 -6.46
C SER A 122 1.89 -8.43 -6.99
N ALA A 123 1.67 -8.61 -8.28
CA ALA A 123 1.78 -9.91 -8.93
C ALA A 123 3.25 -10.40 -8.97
N GLY A 124 4.20 -9.50 -9.26
CA GLY A 124 5.63 -9.77 -9.23
C GLY A 124 6.11 -10.19 -7.85
N TYR A 125 5.69 -9.48 -6.81
CA TYR A 125 5.93 -9.77 -5.40
C TYR A 125 5.43 -11.16 -5.03
N SER A 126 4.18 -11.47 -5.34
CA SER A 126 3.57 -12.78 -5.07
C SER A 126 4.37 -13.90 -5.75
N ARG A 127 4.77 -13.70 -7.01
CA ARG A 127 5.61 -14.65 -7.75
C ARG A 127 7.00 -14.78 -7.14
N TYR A 128 7.64 -13.68 -6.77
CA TYR A 128 8.98 -13.69 -6.17
C TYR A 128 8.98 -14.41 -4.83
N LEU A 129 7.96 -14.19 -4.00
CA LEU A 129 7.80 -14.88 -2.73
C LEU A 129 7.70 -16.41 -2.92
N THR A 130 6.96 -16.86 -3.94
CA THR A 130 6.87 -18.29 -4.30
C THR A 130 8.15 -18.86 -4.92
N GLN A 131 9.06 -18.02 -5.45
CA GLN A 131 10.37 -18.44 -5.96
C GLN A 131 11.38 -18.67 -4.83
N ILE A 132 11.29 -17.88 -3.77
CA ILE A 132 12.20 -17.97 -2.62
C ILE A 132 11.65 -18.88 -1.51
N SER A 133 10.44 -19.43 -1.67
CA SER A 133 9.76 -20.22 -0.65
C SER A 133 9.29 -21.58 -1.18
N THR A 134 9.22 -22.55 -0.27
CA THR A 134 8.59 -23.87 -0.45
C THR A 134 7.21 -23.88 0.20
N GLU A 135 6.39 -24.91 -0.03
CA GLU A 135 5.07 -25.04 0.60
C GLU A 135 5.12 -24.95 2.14
N ALA A 136 6.16 -25.54 2.75
CA ALA A 136 6.34 -25.51 4.20
C ALA A 136 6.80 -24.14 4.74
N THR A 137 7.42 -23.30 3.91
CA THR A 137 8.09 -22.06 4.35
C THR A 137 7.39 -20.78 3.93
N ILE A 138 6.53 -20.83 2.89
CA ILE A 138 5.86 -19.65 2.33
C ILE A 138 5.07 -18.86 3.38
N ALA A 139 4.31 -19.53 4.24
CA ALA A 139 3.53 -18.86 5.29
C ALA A 139 4.43 -18.15 6.32
N LYS A 140 5.61 -18.69 6.61
CA LYS A 140 6.57 -18.05 7.53
C LYS A 140 7.21 -16.84 6.88
N ASN A 141 7.68 -16.98 5.64
CA ASN A 141 8.35 -15.90 4.91
C ASN A 141 7.41 -14.74 4.61
N ASN A 142 6.18 -15.04 4.16
CA ASN A 142 5.16 -14.03 3.91
C ASN A 142 4.84 -13.22 5.16
N ARG A 143 4.65 -13.90 6.31
CA ARG A 143 4.36 -13.21 7.57
C ARG A 143 5.52 -12.32 8.01
N LEU A 144 6.75 -12.80 7.87
CA LEU A 144 7.93 -12.01 8.26
C LEU A 144 8.06 -10.76 7.38
N GLU A 145 7.95 -10.92 6.07
CA GLU A 145 7.99 -9.84 5.10
C GLU A 145 6.90 -8.81 5.42
N TRP A 146 5.65 -9.27 5.57
CA TRP A 146 4.50 -8.39 5.79
C TRP A 146 4.64 -7.61 7.10
N SER A 147 5.13 -8.26 8.16
CA SER A 147 5.39 -7.58 9.44
C SER A 147 6.42 -6.45 9.30
N ILE A 148 7.44 -6.61 8.46
CA ILE A 148 8.42 -5.56 8.19
C ILE A 148 7.77 -4.45 7.36
N THR A 149 7.01 -4.80 6.33
CA THR A 149 6.32 -3.84 5.46
C THR A 149 5.38 -2.94 6.25
N ASN A 150 4.61 -3.48 7.21
CA ASN A 150 3.71 -2.68 8.05
C ASN A 150 4.40 -1.58 8.88
N LEU A 151 5.72 -1.67 9.11
CA LEU A 151 6.49 -0.60 9.75
C LEU A 151 6.63 0.65 8.85
N SER A 152 6.21 0.58 7.59
CA SER A 152 6.16 1.71 6.66
C SER A 152 5.41 2.91 7.26
N THR A 153 4.24 2.66 7.85
CA THR A 153 3.40 3.69 8.49
C THR A 153 4.09 4.32 9.69
N LEU A 154 4.84 3.55 10.48
CA LEU A 154 5.64 4.07 11.60
C LEU A 154 6.74 5.01 11.12
N PHE A 155 7.54 4.58 10.14
CA PHE A 155 8.61 5.40 9.59
C PHE A 155 8.07 6.63 8.85
N GLY A 156 6.96 6.45 8.14
CA GLY A 156 6.23 7.53 7.49
C GLY A 156 5.75 8.60 8.46
N SER A 157 5.15 8.20 9.58
CA SER A 157 4.81 9.12 10.67
C SER A 157 6.02 9.87 11.21
N PHE A 158 7.15 9.19 11.43
CA PHE A 158 8.37 9.86 11.91
C PHE A 158 8.95 10.88 10.92
N LEU A 159 8.83 10.62 9.62
CA LEU A 159 9.24 11.57 8.58
C LEU A 159 8.29 12.75 8.45
N TYR A 160 7.01 12.52 8.73
CA TYR A 160 5.97 13.53 8.66
C TYR A 160 6.08 14.56 9.79
N ILE A 161 6.40 14.15 11.02
CA ILE A 161 6.54 15.04 12.20
C ILE A 161 7.41 16.28 11.93
N PRO A 162 8.70 16.17 11.53
CA PRO A 162 9.55 17.33 11.34
C PRO A 162 9.05 18.26 10.23
N ALA A 163 8.43 17.71 9.17
CA ALA A 163 7.86 18.52 8.10
C ALA A 163 6.64 19.33 8.58
N THR A 164 5.83 18.77 9.49
CA THR A 164 4.67 19.50 10.05
C THR A 164 5.03 20.58 11.06
N LEU A 165 6.15 20.40 11.78
CA LEU A 165 6.65 21.35 12.79
C LEU A 165 7.39 22.54 12.16
N MET A 166 7.68 22.52 10.86
CA MET A 166 8.12 23.71 10.14
C MET A 166 6.94 24.69 10.10
N GLU A 167 6.95 25.67 10.99
CA GLU A 167 5.86 26.64 11.16
C GLU A 167 5.48 27.34 9.84
N LEU A 168 4.18 27.37 9.56
CA LEU A 168 3.59 28.38 8.69
C LEU A 168 3.54 29.69 9.48
N LYS A 169 4.15 30.75 8.95
CA LYS A 169 3.68 32.11 9.21
C LYS A 169 2.48 32.39 8.31
N SER A 170 1.34 31.75 8.56
CA SER A 170 0.07 32.20 7.98
C SER A 170 -0.41 33.43 8.73
N SER A 171 -0.88 34.44 7.99
CA SER A 171 -1.35 35.71 8.54
C SER A 171 -2.83 35.68 8.96
N GLU A 172 -3.54 34.57 8.67
CA GLU A 172 -4.92 34.33 9.09
C GLU A 172 -5.07 32.92 9.69
N PRO A 173 -5.91 32.73 10.73
CA PRO A 173 -6.18 31.42 11.31
C PRO A 173 -7.11 30.62 10.39
N SER A 174 -6.61 29.55 9.78
CA SER A 174 -7.44 28.56 9.08
C SER A 174 -8.12 27.63 10.09
N ILE A 175 -9.36 27.23 9.81
CA ILE A 175 -10.15 26.32 10.67
C ILE A 175 -9.57 24.88 10.63
N TYR A 176 -8.80 24.55 9.58
CA TYR A 176 -8.22 23.23 9.36
C TYR A 176 -6.73 23.30 9.00
N ARG A 177 -6.11 22.12 8.84
CA ARG A 177 -4.67 21.98 8.55
C ARG A 177 -4.35 22.34 7.11
N GLU A 178 -3.69 23.47 6.91
CA GLU A 178 -3.12 23.86 5.61
C GLU A 178 -1.67 23.39 5.43
N TYR A 179 -1.32 23.08 4.18
CA TYR A 179 0.05 22.73 3.77
C TYR A 179 0.65 23.79 2.84
N SER A 180 1.85 24.27 3.17
CA SER A 180 2.63 25.13 2.27
C SER A 180 3.30 24.36 1.14
N ASP A 181 3.60 25.05 0.04
CA ASP A 181 4.34 24.47 -1.09
C ASP A 181 5.69 23.88 -0.63
N THR A 182 6.37 24.55 0.29
CA THR A 182 7.65 24.08 0.84
C THR A 182 7.48 22.78 1.63
N GLN A 183 6.45 22.67 2.48
CA GLN A 183 6.18 21.45 3.24
C GLN A 183 5.86 20.28 2.30
N ILE A 184 4.98 20.49 1.32
CA ILE A 184 4.61 19.48 0.34
C ILE A 184 5.86 18.97 -0.42
N ARG A 185 6.71 19.89 -0.89
CA ARG A 185 7.96 19.54 -1.59
C ARG A 185 8.93 18.77 -0.70
N ILE A 186 9.03 19.11 0.59
CA ILE A 186 9.89 18.39 1.55
C ILE A 186 9.33 16.99 1.82
N ILE A 187 8.03 16.85 2.04
CA ILE A 187 7.36 15.57 2.34
C ILE A 187 7.48 14.62 1.15
N TYR A 188 6.97 15.01 -0.02
CA TYR A 188 7.04 14.17 -1.22
C TYR A 188 8.47 14.01 -1.75
N GLY A 189 9.35 14.98 -1.53
CA GLY A 189 10.78 14.87 -1.79
C GLY A 189 11.45 13.80 -0.93
N ALA A 190 11.14 13.76 0.37
CA ALA A 190 11.63 12.72 1.27
C ALA A 190 11.10 11.33 0.86
N PHE A 191 9.82 11.23 0.49
CA PHE A 191 9.25 9.99 -0.04
C PHE A 191 9.93 9.53 -1.33
N ALA A 192 10.24 10.44 -2.25
CA ALA A 192 10.98 10.12 -3.47
C ALA A 192 12.40 9.62 -3.15
N VAL A 193 13.12 10.24 -2.21
CA VAL A 193 14.47 9.78 -1.80
C VAL A 193 14.42 8.36 -1.22
N ILE A 194 13.45 8.06 -0.36
CA ILE A 194 13.30 6.71 0.21
C ILE A 194 12.82 5.71 -0.86
N GLY A 195 12.00 6.14 -1.80
CA GLY A 195 11.63 5.37 -2.99
C GLY A 195 12.84 5.00 -3.84
N ILE A 196 13.81 5.90 -4.03
CA ILE A 196 15.08 5.60 -4.71
C ILE A 196 15.85 4.51 -3.96
N ILE A 197 15.91 4.56 -2.62
CA ILE A 197 16.54 3.51 -1.81
C ILE A 197 15.84 2.17 -2.06
N SER A 198 14.50 2.15 -2.07
CA SER A 198 13.72 0.95 -2.41
C SER A 198 14.06 0.40 -3.81
N ASN A 199 14.13 1.27 -4.83
CA ASN A 199 14.49 0.91 -6.20
C ASN A 199 15.87 0.25 -6.26
N VAL A 200 16.85 0.81 -5.56
CA VAL A 200 18.19 0.24 -5.47
C VAL A 200 18.13 -1.17 -4.88
N ILE A 201 17.42 -1.36 -3.77
CA ILE A 201 17.31 -2.68 -3.12
C ILE A 201 16.62 -3.69 -4.06
N PHE A 202 15.48 -3.34 -4.67
CA PHE A 202 14.80 -4.19 -5.65
C PHE A 202 15.68 -4.52 -6.87
N GLY A 203 16.47 -3.55 -7.34
CA GLY A 203 17.43 -3.72 -8.43
C GLY A 203 18.55 -4.71 -8.10
N PHE A 204 18.97 -4.80 -6.84
CA PHE A 204 20.00 -5.73 -6.37
C PHE A 204 19.46 -7.06 -5.83
N LEU A 205 18.13 -7.27 -5.77
CA LEU A 205 17.58 -8.55 -5.33
C LEU A 205 18.12 -9.72 -6.15
N PRO A 206 18.42 -10.86 -5.52
CA PRO A 206 18.92 -12.03 -6.24
C PRO A 206 17.82 -12.66 -7.10
N ASN A 207 18.17 -13.15 -8.28
CA ASN A 207 17.22 -13.86 -9.17
C ASN A 207 17.25 -15.39 -8.98
N ARG A 208 17.74 -15.86 -7.82
CA ARG A 208 17.92 -17.28 -7.53
C ARG A 208 16.65 -17.83 -6.86
N SER A 209 16.11 -18.91 -7.44
CA SER A 209 15.06 -19.73 -6.83
C SER A 209 15.63 -20.74 -5.83
N VAL A 210 14.84 -21.07 -4.81
CA VAL A 210 15.12 -22.17 -3.87
C VAL A 210 14.82 -23.51 -4.53
N GLU A 211 15.58 -24.55 -4.20
CA GLU A 211 15.33 -25.91 -4.66
C GLU A 211 13.99 -26.42 -4.08
N GLY A 212 13.10 -26.94 -4.93
CA GLY A 212 11.72 -27.27 -4.53
C GLY A 212 10.83 -26.04 -4.30
N SER A 213 11.16 -24.89 -4.90
CA SER A 213 10.29 -23.71 -4.84
C SER A 213 8.98 -23.94 -5.59
N ILE A 214 7.88 -23.39 -5.08
CA ILE A 214 6.54 -23.52 -5.67
C ILE A 214 6.53 -23.00 -7.11
N ALA A 215 7.28 -21.92 -7.39
CA ALA A 215 7.41 -21.39 -8.74
C ALA A 215 8.15 -22.33 -9.70
N SER A 216 9.15 -23.08 -9.21
CA SER A 216 9.91 -24.02 -10.03
C SER A 216 9.08 -25.24 -10.42
N GLU A 217 8.30 -25.80 -9.50
CA GLU A 217 7.41 -26.94 -9.77
C GLU A 217 6.36 -26.62 -10.83
N ARG A 218 5.72 -25.43 -10.72
CA ARG A 218 4.73 -24.96 -11.69
C ARG A 218 5.32 -24.72 -13.09
N SER A 219 6.56 -24.22 -13.15
CA SER A 219 7.23 -23.92 -14.43
C SER A 219 7.55 -25.16 -15.27
N VAL A 220 7.70 -26.34 -14.64
CA VAL A 220 7.94 -27.63 -15.32
C VAL A 220 6.69 -28.12 -16.06
N GLN A 221 5.49 -27.75 -15.60
CA GLN A 221 4.21 -28.15 -16.20
C GLN A 221 3.83 -27.34 -17.46
N GLU A 222 4.33 -26.13 -17.64
CA GLU A 222 3.91 -25.22 -18.71
C GLU A 222 4.85 -25.22 -19.93
N LYS A 223 4.65 -26.17 -20.85
CA LYS A 223 5.32 -26.19 -22.17
C LYS A 223 4.54 -25.33 -23.19
N GLY A 224 5.18 -24.36 -23.84
CA GLY A 224 4.57 -23.52 -24.89
C GLY A 224 5.34 -22.23 -25.22
N GLY A 225 5.04 -21.60 -26.35
CA GLY A 225 5.63 -20.32 -26.75
C GLY A 225 5.11 -19.13 -25.93
N LYS A 226 5.90 -18.04 -25.81
CA LYS A 226 5.58 -16.88 -24.95
C LYS A 226 4.21 -16.24 -25.22
N ALA A 227 3.84 -16.08 -26.48
CA ALA A 227 2.54 -15.51 -26.86
C ALA A 227 1.35 -16.41 -26.45
N SER A 228 1.48 -17.72 -26.64
CA SER A 228 0.48 -18.69 -26.22
C SER A 228 0.32 -18.74 -24.69
N LYS A 229 1.44 -18.60 -23.95
CA LYS A 229 1.42 -18.47 -22.49
C LYS A 229 0.67 -17.22 -22.03
N MET A 230 0.97 -16.07 -22.64
CA MET A 230 0.31 -14.80 -22.31
C MET A 230 -1.21 -14.87 -22.50
N VAL A 231 -1.66 -15.33 -23.67
CA VAL A 231 -3.09 -15.48 -23.98
C VAL A 231 -3.73 -16.51 -23.04
N GLY A 232 -3.03 -17.62 -22.77
CA GLY A 232 -3.47 -18.64 -21.82
C GLY A 232 -3.65 -18.10 -20.40
N SER A 233 -2.70 -17.31 -19.91
CA SER A 233 -2.75 -16.71 -18.56
C SER A 233 -3.90 -15.71 -18.44
N VAL A 234 -4.10 -14.81 -19.42
CA VAL A 234 -5.24 -13.88 -19.40
C VAL A 234 -6.56 -14.63 -19.46
N LYS A 235 -6.67 -15.65 -20.32
CA LYS A 235 -7.86 -16.49 -20.41
C LYS A 235 -8.14 -17.19 -19.08
N LEU A 236 -7.11 -17.73 -18.43
CA LEU A 236 -7.26 -18.38 -17.13
C LEU A 236 -7.72 -17.39 -16.06
N THR A 237 -7.14 -16.19 -16.00
CA THR A 237 -7.58 -15.12 -15.08
C THR A 237 -9.04 -14.76 -15.31
N LEU A 238 -9.47 -14.61 -16.56
CA LEU A 238 -10.88 -14.34 -16.89
C LEU A 238 -11.82 -15.47 -16.48
N LEU A 239 -11.41 -16.73 -16.67
CA LEU A 239 -12.18 -17.89 -16.24
C LEU A 239 -12.25 -18.00 -14.71
N SER A 240 -11.20 -17.59 -13.99
CA SER A 240 -11.19 -17.59 -12.52
C SER A 240 -12.24 -16.68 -11.89
N PHE A 241 -12.72 -15.64 -12.58
CA PHE A 241 -13.84 -14.83 -12.09
C PHE A 241 -15.14 -15.63 -11.93
N PHE A 242 -15.30 -16.69 -12.72
CA PHE A 242 -16.48 -17.55 -12.69
C PHE A 242 -16.23 -18.85 -11.91
N ASP A 243 -15.06 -18.98 -11.26
CA ASP A 243 -14.79 -20.12 -10.40
C ASP A 243 -15.66 -20.03 -9.14
N PRO A 244 -16.42 -21.09 -8.78
CA PRO A 244 -17.34 -21.05 -7.66
C PRO A 244 -16.66 -20.78 -6.32
N LEU A 245 -15.39 -21.19 -6.14
CA LEU A 245 -14.64 -20.93 -4.91
C LEU A 245 -14.23 -19.46 -4.82
N VAL A 246 -13.83 -18.85 -5.95
CA VAL A 246 -13.51 -17.42 -6.02
C VAL A 246 -14.76 -16.58 -5.77
N LEU A 247 -15.89 -16.95 -6.38
CA LEU A 247 -17.18 -16.28 -6.16
C LEU A 247 -17.64 -16.38 -4.70
N GLN A 248 -17.44 -17.53 -4.04
CA GLN A 248 -17.75 -17.69 -2.62
C GLN A 248 -16.88 -16.80 -1.71
N LEU A 249 -15.63 -16.53 -2.10
CA LEU A 249 -14.71 -15.64 -1.38
C LEU A 249 -14.87 -14.16 -1.76
N SER A 250 -15.57 -13.85 -2.85
CA SER A 250 -15.74 -12.48 -3.34
C SER A 250 -16.29 -11.48 -2.31
N PRO A 251 -17.25 -11.82 -1.42
CA PRO A 251 -17.72 -10.86 -0.42
C PRO A 251 -16.61 -10.47 0.56
N HIS A 252 -15.71 -11.40 0.88
CA HIS A 252 -14.58 -11.12 1.74
C HIS A 252 -13.55 -10.22 1.05
N PHE A 253 -13.29 -10.41 -0.25
CA PHE A 253 -12.40 -9.52 -1.01
C PHE A 253 -12.96 -8.11 -1.13
N ILE A 254 -14.28 -7.96 -1.36
CA ILE A 254 -14.96 -6.66 -1.36
C ILE A 254 -14.81 -6.01 0.02
N TYR A 255 -15.05 -6.76 1.10
CA TYR A 255 -14.85 -6.26 2.45
C TYR A 255 -13.41 -5.80 2.69
N VAL A 256 -12.39 -6.53 2.25
CA VAL A 256 -10.97 -6.14 2.42
C VAL A 256 -10.63 -4.90 1.57
N GLY A 257 -11.20 -4.74 0.38
CA GLY A 257 -10.98 -3.56 -0.47
C GLY A 257 -11.70 -2.30 0.06
N TRP A 258 -12.97 -2.47 0.46
CA TRP A 258 -13.70 -1.45 1.20
C TRP A 258 -12.97 -1.11 2.49
N GLN A 259 -12.41 -2.14 3.14
CA GLN A 259 -11.54 -1.96 4.26
C GLN A 259 -10.38 -1.06 3.79
N ASN A 260 -9.33 -1.55 3.16
CA ASN A 260 -8.17 -0.77 2.71
C ASN A 260 -8.40 0.74 2.35
N SER A 261 -9.45 1.07 1.59
CA SER A 261 -9.90 2.45 1.31
C SER A 261 -10.21 3.34 2.53
N VAL A 262 -10.97 2.90 3.54
CA VAL A 262 -11.38 3.80 4.66
C VAL A 262 -10.19 4.17 5.55
N TRP A 263 -9.27 3.25 5.83
CA TRP A 263 -8.13 3.47 6.74
C TRP A 263 -6.99 4.20 6.03
N LEU A 264 -6.82 3.99 4.71
CA LEU A 264 -5.75 4.67 3.96
C LEU A 264 -6.08 6.10 3.57
N SER A 265 -7.36 6.44 3.33
CA SER A 265 -7.71 7.76 2.78
C SER A 265 -8.83 8.42 3.58
N ILE A 266 -9.98 7.78 3.74
CA ILE A 266 -11.19 8.45 4.25
C ILE A 266 -11.04 8.88 5.72
N TYR A 267 -10.67 7.97 6.63
CA TYR A 267 -10.54 8.28 8.05
C TYR A 267 -9.39 9.24 8.37
N PRO A 268 -8.18 9.12 7.77
CA PRO A 268 -7.15 10.15 7.91
C PRO A 268 -7.60 11.55 7.47
N THR A 269 -8.43 11.67 6.44
CA THR A 269 -8.99 12.98 6.04
C THR A 269 -9.87 13.56 7.14
N THR A 270 -10.73 12.75 7.78
CA THR A 270 -11.60 13.26 8.86
C THR A 270 -10.83 13.81 10.04
N LEU A 271 -9.68 13.21 10.36
CA LEU A 271 -8.79 13.69 11.42
C LEU A 271 -8.15 15.06 11.10
N GLN A 272 -8.08 15.45 9.84
CA GLN A 272 -7.46 16.72 9.40
C GLN A 272 -8.48 17.83 9.15
N PHE A 273 -9.70 17.46 8.74
CA PHE A 273 -10.78 18.39 8.40
C PHE A 273 -11.67 18.75 9.59
N THR A 274 -11.56 18.03 10.71
CA THR A 274 -12.26 18.37 11.96
C THR A 274 -11.46 19.42 12.75
N GLU A 275 -12.04 20.59 13.02
CA GLU A 275 -11.38 21.74 13.70
C GLU A 275 -10.72 21.35 15.03
N SER A 276 -11.45 20.62 15.88
CA SER A 276 -10.95 20.23 17.21
C SER A 276 -9.69 19.35 17.17
N LEU A 277 -9.50 18.62 16.07
CA LEU A 277 -8.35 17.75 15.84
C LEU A 277 -7.26 18.43 15.00
N SER A 278 -7.64 19.35 14.10
CA SER A 278 -6.74 20.07 13.20
C SER A 278 -5.71 20.93 13.96
N GLN A 279 -6.07 21.42 15.15
CA GLN A 279 -5.16 22.15 16.04
C GLN A 279 -3.93 21.33 16.43
N ASN A 280 -4.06 20.00 16.47
CA ASN A 280 -2.95 19.10 16.76
C ASN A 280 -2.36 18.56 15.45
N VAL A 281 -1.34 19.26 14.96
CA VAL A 281 -0.61 18.96 13.71
C VAL A 281 -0.01 17.55 13.65
N LEU A 282 0.10 16.87 14.80
CA LEU A 282 0.69 15.54 14.94
C LEU A 282 -0.34 14.39 14.89
N VAL A 283 -1.65 14.69 14.76
CA VAL A 283 -2.71 13.66 14.78
C VAL A 283 -2.49 12.56 13.73
N ILE A 284 -2.09 12.93 12.51
CA ILE A 284 -1.79 11.95 11.45
C ILE A 284 -0.54 11.13 11.77
N ALA A 285 0.47 11.74 12.41
CA ALA A 285 1.63 10.98 12.87
C ALA A 285 1.22 9.94 13.93
N TYR A 286 0.40 10.33 14.90
CA TYR A 286 -0.13 9.41 15.91
C TYR A 286 -0.99 8.30 15.30
N TYR A 287 -1.81 8.62 14.29
CA TYR A 287 -2.58 7.63 13.56
C TYR A 287 -1.67 6.56 12.93
N GLY A 288 -0.65 6.95 12.17
CA GLY A 288 0.28 5.98 11.57
C GLY A 288 1.08 5.17 12.60
N ILE A 289 1.50 5.79 13.73
CA ILE A 289 2.22 5.09 14.82
C ILE A 289 1.31 4.03 15.46
N THR A 290 0.06 4.39 15.77
CA THR A 290 -0.91 3.49 16.41
C THR A 290 -1.34 2.36 15.46
N PHE A 291 -1.51 2.66 14.16
CA PHE A 291 -1.76 1.66 13.12
C PHE A 291 -0.63 0.63 13.07
N SER A 292 0.62 1.08 13.01
CA SER A 292 1.81 0.22 13.05
C SER A 292 1.89 -0.62 14.32
N ALA A 293 1.64 -0.02 15.49
CA ALA A 293 1.64 -0.73 16.76
C ALA A 293 0.58 -1.85 16.78
N GLY A 294 -0.64 -1.57 16.31
CA GLY A 294 -1.71 -2.57 16.18
C GLY A 294 -1.34 -3.72 15.25
N SER A 295 -0.81 -3.41 14.07
CA SER A 295 -0.36 -4.40 13.09
C SER A 295 0.78 -5.27 13.63
N PHE A 296 1.74 -4.69 14.35
CA PHE A 296 2.84 -5.44 14.96
C PHE A 296 2.37 -6.33 16.12
N ILE A 297 1.49 -5.83 16.99
CA ILE A 297 0.88 -6.61 18.07
C ILE A 297 0.12 -7.79 17.49
N MET A 298 -0.71 -7.58 16.48
CA MET A 298 -1.48 -8.67 15.87
C MET A 298 -0.57 -9.68 15.14
N GLY A 299 0.45 -9.21 14.42
CA GLY A 299 1.44 -10.07 13.75
C GLY A 299 2.22 -10.95 14.72
N THR A 300 2.62 -10.41 15.88
CA THR A 300 3.33 -11.17 16.91
C THR A 300 2.43 -12.13 17.68
N LEU A 301 1.17 -11.76 17.98
CA LEU A 301 0.19 -12.62 18.66
C LEU A 301 -0.30 -13.78 17.81
N THR A 302 -0.44 -13.57 16.49
CA THR A 302 -0.97 -14.61 15.58
C THR A 302 -0.14 -15.89 15.61
N GLY A 303 1.18 -15.79 15.77
CA GLY A 303 2.08 -16.95 15.84
C GLY A 303 1.74 -17.89 17.00
N PRO A 304 1.88 -17.46 18.27
CA PRO A 304 1.51 -18.25 19.44
C PRO A 304 0.05 -18.72 19.43
N LEU A 305 -0.90 -17.84 19.07
CA LEU A 305 -2.32 -18.18 19.06
C LEU A 305 -2.65 -19.25 18.01
N SER A 306 -1.98 -19.23 16.85
CA SER A 306 -2.14 -20.28 15.82
C SER A 306 -1.63 -21.66 16.23
N ARG A 307 -0.70 -21.74 17.20
CA ARG A 307 -0.26 -23.02 17.78
C ARG A 307 -1.23 -23.54 18.83
N ARG A 308 -1.93 -22.64 19.52
CA ARG A 308 -2.84 -22.96 20.63
C ARG A 308 -4.27 -23.25 20.17
N PHE A 309 -4.74 -22.54 19.15
CA PHE A 309 -6.08 -22.70 18.58
C PHE A 309 -5.98 -23.20 17.15
N ALA A 310 -6.62 -24.33 16.87
CA ALA A 310 -6.68 -24.88 15.53
C ALA A 310 -7.29 -23.85 14.56
N ARG A 311 -6.59 -23.59 13.45
CA ARG A 311 -7.01 -22.66 12.40
C ARG A 311 -7.24 -21.22 12.88
N PHE A 312 -6.59 -20.77 13.96
CA PHE A 312 -6.76 -19.41 14.48
C PHE A 312 -6.61 -18.34 13.39
N GLY A 313 -5.59 -18.44 12.54
CA GLY A 313 -5.34 -17.49 11.44
C GLY A 313 -6.34 -17.55 10.27
N GLN A 314 -7.43 -18.30 10.40
CA GLN A 314 -8.52 -18.37 9.42
C GLN A 314 -9.81 -17.83 10.07
N THR A 315 -10.77 -18.71 10.40
CA THR A 315 -12.11 -18.32 10.85
C THR A 315 -12.13 -17.56 12.18
N PRO A 316 -11.40 -17.97 13.24
CA PRO A 316 -11.43 -17.27 14.53
C PRO A 316 -10.85 -15.86 14.46
N CYS A 317 -9.71 -15.68 13.77
CA CYS A 317 -9.11 -14.37 13.54
C CYS A 317 -10.05 -13.48 12.72
N LEU A 318 -10.72 -14.03 11.70
CA LEU A 318 -11.67 -13.28 10.89
C LEU A 318 -12.88 -12.81 11.71
N ALA A 319 -13.44 -13.67 12.56
CA ALA A 319 -14.54 -13.30 13.44
C ALA A 319 -14.15 -12.22 14.45
N LEU A 320 -12.95 -12.33 15.04
CA LEU A 320 -12.41 -11.35 15.98
C LEU A 320 -12.16 -10.00 15.30
N ALA A 321 -11.59 -10.03 14.08
CA ALA A 321 -11.41 -8.84 13.25
C ALA A 321 -12.75 -8.18 12.90
N GLY A 322 -13.77 -8.96 12.52
CA GLY A 322 -15.11 -8.43 12.24
C GLY A 322 -15.76 -7.78 13.46
N GLY A 323 -15.62 -8.39 14.65
CA GLY A 323 -16.12 -7.81 15.90
C GLY A 323 -15.42 -6.50 16.27
N LEU A 324 -14.09 -6.47 16.21
CA LEU A 324 -13.32 -5.24 16.44
C LEU A 324 -13.68 -4.16 15.42
N GLN A 325 -13.87 -4.55 14.15
CA GLN A 325 -14.21 -3.61 13.09
C GLN A 325 -15.59 -2.98 13.29
N LEU A 326 -16.58 -3.74 13.75
CA LEU A 326 -17.89 -3.19 14.10
C LEU A 326 -17.80 -2.18 15.24
N ILE A 327 -17.01 -2.49 16.28
CA ILE A 327 -16.77 -1.58 17.40
C ILE A 327 -16.10 -0.30 16.90
N CYS A 328 -15.04 -0.42 16.10
CA CYS A 328 -14.36 0.73 15.52
C CYS A 328 -15.30 1.55 14.63
N GLY A 329 -16.14 0.92 13.81
CA GLY A 329 -17.11 1.62 12.96
C GLY A 329 -18.13 2.42 13.78
N ILE A 330 -18.63 1.85 14.88
CA ILE A 330 -19.54 2.56 15.80
C ILE A 330 -18.81 3.74 16.45
N LEU A 331 -17.57 3.56 16.91
CA LEU A 331 -16.79 4.64 17.51
C LEU A 331 -16.55 5.78 16.52
N ILE A 332 -16.15 5.47 15.28
CA ILE A 332 -15.94 6.46 14.22
C ILE A 332 -17.24 7.22 13.93
N PHE A 333 -18.37 6.52 13.83
CA PHE A 333 -19.67 7.14 13.60
C PHE A 333 -20.11 8.06 14.74
N LEU A 334 -19.74 7.74 15.98
CA LEU A 334 -20.05 8.57 17.15
C LEU A 334 -19.06 9.72 17.36
N SER A 335 -17.82 9.59 16.89
CA SER A 335 -16.75 10.56 17.15
C SER A 335 -16.50 11.54 16.01
N THR A 336 -16.98 11.25 14.80
CA THR A 336 -16.62 12.00 13.59
C THR A 336 -17.83 12.78 13.07
N PRO A 337 -17.69 14.10 12.83
CA PRO A 337 -18.76 14.88 12.23
C PRO A 337 -19.11 14.39 10.82
N ASN A 338 -20.37 14.56 10.41
CA ASN A 338 -20.92 13.95 9.20
C ASN A 338 -20.23 14.40 7.90
N LEU A 339 -19.66 15.61 7.87
CA LEU A 339 -19.05 16.20 6.68
C LEU A 339 -17.52 16.14 6.68
N SER A 340 -16.87 15.65 7.74
CA SER A 340 -15.40 15.74 7.87
C SER A 340 -14.65 14.90 6.84
N THR A 341 -15.34 14.06 6.09
CA THR A 341 -14.75 13.32 4.97
C THR A 341 -14.69 14.13 3.68
N ILE A 342 -15.49 15.17 3.52
CA ILE A 342 -15.66 15.90 2.25
C ILE A 342 -15.20 17.35 2.43
N GLU A 343 -15.63 18.01 3.50
CA GLU A 343 -15.37 19.43 3.73
C GLU A 343 -14.86 19.68 5.16
N PRO A 344 -14.01 20.71 5.36
CA PRO A 344 -13.64 21.17 6.70
C PRO A 344 -14.85 21.60 7.54
N ASN A 345 -14.90 21.22 8.81
CA ASN A 345 -15.99 21.59 9.72
C ASN A 345 -15.55 21.86 11.17
N ASP A 346 -16.41 22.59 11.88
CA ASP A 346 -16.31 23.05 13.27
C ASP A 346 -17.20 22.24 14.26
N ASP A 347 -17.94 21.25 13.75
CA ASP A 347 -18.92 20.43 14.49
C ASP A 347 -18.33 19.41 15.49
#